data_AF-A0A932XPQ9-F1
#
_entry.id   AF-A0A932XPQ9-F1
#
_cell.length_a   1.000
_cell.length_b   1.000
_cell.length_c   1.000
_cell.angle_alpha   90.00
_cell.angle_beta   90.00
_cell.angle_gamma   90.00
#
_symmetry.space_group_name_H-M   'P 1'
#
loop_
_entity.id
_entity.type
_entity.pdbx_description
1 polymer ?
#
loop_
_entity_poly.entity_id
_entity_poly.type
_entity_poly.pdbx_seq_one_letter_code
_entity_poly.pdbx_strand_id
1 'polypeptide(L)' 'VISIDLLTAGLDLETLKKLKEILAQHPGKTPVYISFRDPGGRRTVLHSGEGFKVETGLPLFEELEQLLGANVIKIKS' A
#
# COMPACT_ATOMS: atom_id res chain seq x y z
N VAL A 1 4.33 1.91 11.46
CA VAL A 1 4.58 1.43 10.07
C VAL A 1 3.24 1.24 9.36
N ILE A 2 3.18 1.41 8.03
CA ILE A 2 1.99 1.07 7.24
C ILE A 2 2.21 -0.26 6.52
N SER A 3 1.19 -1.12 6.51
CA SER A 3 1.13 -2.32 5.68
C SER A 3 -0.07 -2.23 4.75
N ILE A 4 0.14 -2.43 3.45
CA ILE A 4 -0.91 -2.48 2.43
C ILE A 4 -1.06 -3.94 2.01
N ASP A 5 -2.22 -4.54 2.27
CA ASP A 5 -2.53 -5.93 1.92
C ASP A 5 -3.23 -5.96 0.55
N LEU A 6 -2.57 -6.55 -0.45
CA LEU A 6 -3.09 -6.69 -1.81
C LEU A 6 -3.33 -8.17 -2.14
N LEU A 7 -4.46 -8.47 -2.75
CA LEU A 7 -4.69 -9.78 -3.38
C LEU A 7 -4.01 -9.78 -4.75
N THR A 8 -3.29 -10.85 -5.10
CA THR A 8 -2.68 -10.97 -6.44
C THR A 8 -3.71 -11.28 -7.52
N ALA A 9 -4.83 -11.90 -7.15
CA ALA A 9 -5.95 -12.11 -8.06
C ALA A 9 -6.59 -10.77 -8.44
N GLY A 10 -6.65 -10.48 -9.74
CA GLY A 10 -7.22 -9.23 -10.25
C GLY A 10 -6.32 -8.00 -10.07
N LEU A 11 -5.09 -8.16 -9.57
CA LEU A 11 -4.12 -7.07 -9.49
C LEU A 11 -3.45 -6.86 -10.85
N ASP A 12 -3.66 -5.69 -11.42
CA ASP A 12 -3.01 -5.25 -12.65
C ASP A 12 -1.86 -4.26 -12.39
N LEU A 13 -1.04 -4.05 -13.42
CA LEU A 13 0.12 -3.17 -13.35
C LEU A 13 -0.26 -1.69 -13.23
N GLU A 14 -1.42 -1.26 -13.74
CA GLU A 14 -1.86 0.13 -13.65
C GLU A 14 -2.25 0.49 -12.22
N THR A 15 -2.92 -0.41 -11.50
CA THR A 15 -3.19 -0.26 -10.07
C THR A 15 -1.90 -0.08 -9.27
N LEU A 16 -0.86 -0.88 -9.57
CA LEU A 16 0.44 -0.73 -8.91
C LEU A 16 1.15 0.59 -9.26
N LYS A 17 1.01 1.08 -10.50
CA LYS A 17 1.55 2.39 -10.89
C LYS A 17 0.86 3.53 -10.14
N LYS A 18 -0.47 3.51 -10.07
CA LYS A 18 -1.25 4.51 -9.31
C LYS A 18 -0.90 4.48 -7.83
N LEU A 19 -0.77 3.28 -7.24
CA LEU A 19 -0.33 3.13 -5.86
C LEU A 19 1.02 3.80 -5.63
N LYS A 20 1.99 3.54 -6.53
CA LYS A 20 3.31 4.17 -6.47
C LYS A 20 3.22 5.71 -6.53
N GLU A 21 2.36 6.25 -7.41
CA GLU A 21 2.14 7.69 -7.55
C GLU A 21 1.55 8.32 -6.29
N ILE A 22 0.50 7.71 -5.72
CA ILE A 22 -0.11 8.16 -4.46
C ILE A 22 0.95 8.17 -3.35
N LEU A 23 1.68 7.07 -3.15
CA LEU A 23 2.72 7.02 -2.11
C LEU A 23 3.82 8.10 -2.29
N ALA A 24 4.15 8.46 -3.53
CA ALA A 24 5.12 9.49 -3.82
C ALA A 24 4.59 10.92 -3.57
N GLN A 25 3.28 11.13 -3.63
CA GLN A 25 2.63 12.43 -3.38
C GLN A 25 2.47 12.73 -1.88
N HIS A 26 2.60 11.73 -1.02
CA HIS A 26 2.45 11.85 0.43
C HIS A 26 3.77 11.57 1.19
N PRO A 27 4.88 12.28 0.91
CA PRO A 27 6.18 11.96 1.51
C PRO A 27 6.17 12.16 3.03
N GLY A 28 6.84 11.26 3.75
CA GLY A 28 6.97 11.38 5.21
C GLY A 28 8.00 10.43 5.81
N LYS A 29 7.81 10.07 7.08
CA LYS A 29 8.79 9.28 7.84
C LYS A 29 8.37 7.83 8.05
N THR A 30 7.12 7.48 7.75
CA THR A 30 6.57 6.16 8.06
C THR A 30 6.88 5.18 6.93
N PRO A 31 7.61 4.08 7.19
CA PRO A 31 7.87 3.07 6.17
C PRO A 31 6.60 2.33 5.77
N VAL A 32 6.51 2.00 4.48
CA VAL A 32 5.41 1.27 3.86
C VAL A 32 5.85 -0.14 3.49
N TYR A 33 5.02 -1.11 3.84
CA TYR A 33 5.18 -2.50 3.45
C TYR A 33 4.02 -2.91 2.57
N ILE A 34 4.29 -3.62 1.48
CA ILE A 34 3.26 -4.16 0.59
C ILE A 34 3.24 -5.66 0.76
N SER A 35 2.08 -6.19 1.13
CA SER A 35 1.85 -7.60 1.38
C SER A 35 0.97 -8.17 0.28
N PHE A 36 1.58 -8.95 -0.61
CA PHE A 36 0.86 -9.68 -1.65
C PHE A 36 0.38 -11.01 -1.09
N ARG A 37 -0.92 -11.27 -1.23
CA ARG A 37 -1.55 -12.53 -0.87
C ARG A 37 -2.13 -13.19 -2.12
N ASP A 38 -1.73 -14.43 -2.38
CA ASP A 38 -2.35 -15.21 -3.43
C ASP A 38 -3.64 -15.91 -2.95
N PRO A 39 -4.48 -16.43 -3.86
CA PRO A 39 -5.68 -17.18 -3.48
C PRO A 39 -5.39 -18.44 -2.65
N GLY A 40 -4.17 -18.99 -2.72
CA GLY A 40 -3.73 -20.13 -1.92
C GLY A 40 -3.31 -19.77 -0.49
N GLY A 41 -3.36 -18.49 -0.11
CA GLY A 41 -2.98 -17.99 1.20
C GLY A 41 -1.49 -17.73 1.39
N ARG A 42 -0.66 -17.92 0.35
CA ARG A 42 0.76 -17.57 0.40
C ARG A 42 0.90 -16.05 0.48
N ARG A 43 1.79 -15.61 1.36
CA ARG A 43 2.06 -14.19 1.61
C ARG A 43 3.50 -13.84 1.26
N THR A 44 3.68 -12.78 0.48
CA THR A 44 4.98 -12.16 0.19
C THR A 44 4.93 -10.71 0.66
N VAL A 45 5.87 -10.31 1.52
CA VAL A 45 5.96 -8.93 2.04
C VAL A 45 7.17 -8.23 1.41
N LEU A 46 6.94 -7.07 0.81
CA LEU A 46 7.97 -6.20 0.25
C LEU A 46 8.07 -4.91 1.07
N HIS A 47 9.28 -4.48 1.38
CA HIS A 47 9.55 -3.12 1.83
C HIS A 47 9.54 -2.19 0.62
N SER A 48 8.77 -1.10 0.66
CA SER A 48 8.63 -0.19 -0.49
C SER A 48 9.91 0.56 -0.82
N GLY A 49 10.82 0.70 0.16
CA GLY A 49 12.07 1.44 0.04
C GLY A 49 11.97 2.84 0.64
N GLU A 50 13.13 3.47 0.82
CA GLU A 50 13.23 4.78 1.50
C GLU A 50 12.49 5.90 0.76
N GLY A 51 12.39 5.82 -0.57
CA GLY A 51 11.67 6.80 -1.41
C GLY A 51 10.14 6.73 -1.33
N PHE A 52 9.58 5.77 -0.58
CA PHE A 52 8.14 5.59 -0.40
C PHE A 52 7.75 5.57 1.08
N LYS A 53 8.51 6.28 1.91
CA LYS A 53 8.07 6.61 3.26
C LYS A 53 7.02 7.71 3.18
N VAL A 54 5.97 7.56 3.97
CA VAL A 54 4.79 8.42 3.86
C VAL A 54 4.40 9.09 5.18
N GLU A 55 3.64 10.17 5.05
CA GLU A 55 2.95 10.79 6.17
C GLU A 55 1.58 10.12 6.38
N THR A 56 1.31 9.67 7.61
CA THR A 56 0.10 8.90 7.96
C THR A 56 -1.10 9.83 8.22
N GLY A 57 -1.49 10.62 7.22
CA GLY A 57 -2.64 11.53 7.30
C GLY A 57 -3.91 10.99 6.64
N LEU A 58 -5.06 11.58 6.96
CA LEU A 58 -6.34 11.29 6.31
C LEU A 58 -6.30 11.31 4.77
N PRO A 59 -5.65 12.30 4.11
CA PRO A 59 -5.63 12.36 2.65
C PRO A 59 -5.03 11.12 1.99
N LEU A 60 -3.93 10.60 2.53
CA LEU A 60 -3.31 9.37 2.05
C LEU A 60 -4.27 8.18 2.14
N PHE A 61 -4.95 8.03 3.28
CA PHE A 61 -5.85 6.91 3.51
C PHE A 61 -7.06 6.96 2.57
N GLU A 62 -7.64 8.14 2.36
CA GLU A 62 -8.76 8.32 1.43
C GLU A 62 -8.37 7.95 0.00
N GLU A 63 -7.22 8.40 -0.50
CA GLU A 63 -6.74 8.05 -1.86
C GLU A 63 -6.44 6.55 -2.00
N LEU A 64 -5.81 5.95 -0.98
CA LEU A 64 -5.54 4.52 -0.98
C LEU A 64 -6.81 3.68 -0.93
N GLU A 65 -7.83 4.09 -0.16
CA GLU A 65 -9.13 3.42 -0.11
C GLU A 65 -9.91 3.59 -1.41
N GLN A 66 -9.82 4.74 -2.07
CA GLN A 66 -10.42 4.96 -3.39
C GLN A 66 -9.80 4.05 -4.46
N LEU A 67 -8.48 3.85 -4.41
CA LEU A 67 -7.78 3.00 -5.38
C LEU A 67 -7.97 1.50 -5.12
N LEU A 68 -7.83 1.09 -3.85
CA LEU A 68 -7.67 -0.32 -3.47
C LEU A 68 -8.89 -0.91 -2.77
N GLY A 69 -9.86 -0.07 -2.40
CA GLY A 69 -11.01 -0.44 -1.58
C GLY A 69 -10.73 -0.34 -0.08
N ALA A 70 -11.79 -0.48 0.71
CA ALA A 70 -11.71 -0.41 2.17
C ALA A 70 -10.94 -1.60 2.79
N ASN A 71 -10.39 -1.39 4.00
CA ASN A 71 -9.74 -2.42 4.84
C ASN A 71 -8.45 -3.05 4.29
N VAL A 72 -7.88 -2.52 3.22
CA VAL A 72 -6.58 -2.97 2.67
C VAL A 72 -5.38 -2.40 3.45
N ILE A 73 -5.58 -1.35 4.23
CA ILE A 73 -4.53 -0.65 4.97
C ILE A 73 -4.52 -1.11 6.42
N LYS A 74 -3.34 -1.49 6.92
CA LYS A 74 -3.11 -1.84 8.32
C LYS A 74 -2.03 -0.95 8.89
N ILE A 75 -2.40 -0.19 9.91
CA ILE A 75 -1.48 0.62 10.70
C ILE A 75 -0.96 -0.26 11.83
N LYS A 76 0.36 -0.34 11.96
CA LYS A 76 1.02 -0.96 13.11
C LYS A 76 1.76 0.12 13.88
N SER A 77 1.43 0.26 15.17
CA SER A 77 2.15 1.08 16.14
C SER A 77 3.58 0.60 16.32
#